data_AF-A0A1Y2BUP4-F1
#
_entry.id   AF-A0A1Y2BUP4-F1
#
_cell.length_a   1.000
_cell.length_b   1.000
_cell.length_c   1.000
_cell.angle_alpha   90.00
_cell.angle_beta   90.00
_cell.angle_gamma   90.00
#
_symmetry.space_group_name_H-M   'P 1'
#
loop_
_entity.id
_entity.type
_entity.pdbx_description
1 polymer ?
#
loop_
_entity_poly.entity_id
_entity_poly.type
_entity_poly.pdbx_seq_one_letter_code
_entity_poly.pdbx_strand_id
1 'polypeptide(L)'
;MGSFWSLLVLVFSALGSSAPTGTFSPSSSAATTSTTTGPRASLAPAVIAYLLLDPVTGPAKLQAIAANATTLPLTRLVVSFARPDMVYIPQSRTLKHVGLGLATNTSSDYGFELLANATRQLQAGGVEVFLSVGGWNYNCFAFLYMKYSIAYFPVGPNAWKLSMYGLGSMSGCTEANQYCYVCEPPSEGTKLSDFSIFPEPSFSPTWKQAQAFVASGTGGDVPVWHPELVGGASFTDGSVTTTVPGSDLWSQVRRDPYQDLVYLAKDLNLDGIDLDYEEFWHADTFRSGTGLGPFRLDQTVYKYSAIAYDLILNIKATYPTCKLSVAASAAGAWNGPWWGGNLKGLWYFSNLWYPSITDFMMTGPNAGGINAMTYDLSKNPTFHECPSPTLPCSLAGQVAFYLDTYHTNISPSVRFGLEVGTPAYPDAMHDSVSQLPLTKQALNEMTSSVSVLGGSGAIVWELYKDQGVADVSATFVLQTLCRGVFGGGMERCLGVIPRF
;
A
#
# COMPACT_ATOMS: atom_id res chain seq x y z
N MET A 1 8.49 50.78 39.37
CA MET A 1 7.41 49.78 39.46
C MET A 1 6.54 49.94 38.20
N GLY A 2 6.92 49.27 37.11
CA GLY A 2 6.24 49.30 35.80
C GLY A 2 5.13 48.25 35.75
N SER A 3 3.98 48.52 35.12
CA SER A 3 3.67 48.23 33.69
C SER A 3 3.66 46.73 33.39
N PHE A 4 2.68 46.08 32.73
CA PHE A 4 1.52 46.47 31.92
C PHE A 4 0.69 45.17 31.67
N TRP A 5 -0.65 45.26 31.74
CA TRP A 5 -1.70 44.55 30.96
C TRP A 5 -2.02 43.04 31.04
N SER A 6 -3.34 42.84 30.98
CA SER A 6 -4.23 41.67 31.11
C SER A 6 -4.19 40.66 29.95
N LEU A 7 -4.65 39.43 30.19
CA LEU A 7 -5.46 38.73 29.16
C LEU A 7 -6.54 37.79 29.75
N LEU A 8 -7.73 38.06 29.23
CA LEU A 8 -9.06 37.47 29.38
C LEU A 8 -9.12 35.98 28.98
N VAL A 9 -9.95 35.23 29.70
CA VAL A 9 -10.46 33.89 29.34
C VAL A 9 -11.33 33.97 28.08
N LEU A 10 -11.17 33.04 27.14
CA LEU A 10 -12.16 32.78 26.09
C LEU A 10 -12.30 31.29 25.81
N VAL A 11 -13.53 30.83 26.03
CA VAL A 11 -14.13 29.54 25.68
C VAL A 11 -14.44 29.56 24.18
N PHE A 12 -14.08 28.51 23.43
CA PHE A 12 -14.53 28.33 22.05
C PHE A 12 -15.71 27.35 21.97
N SER A 13 -16.89 27.93 21.80
CA SER A 13 -18.08 27.30 21.24
C SER A 13 -18.10 27.61 19.74
N ALA A 14 -18.10 26.60 18.88
CA ALA A 14 -18.30 26.80 17.44
C ALA A 14 -19.80 27.06 17.17
N LEU A 15 -20.17 28.33 17.07
CA LEU A 15 -21.44 28.76 16.51
C LEU A 15 -21.46 28.52 15.00
N GLY A 16 -22.59 28.02 14.51
CA GLY A 16 -22.87 27.89 13.09
C GLY A 16 -22.71 29.23 12.36
N SER A 17 -22.03 29.18 11.22
CA SER A 17 -22.05 30.25 10.24
C SER A 17 -22.60 29.69 8.94
N SER A 18 -23.68 30.33 8.49
CA SER A 18 -24.29 30.16 7.17
C SER A 18 -23.25 30.33 6.07
N ALA A 19 -23.10 29.32 5.22
CA ALA A 19 -22.29 29.38 4.02
C ALA A 19 -22.76 30.55 3.12
N PRO A 20 -21.86 31.42 2.64
CA PRO A 20 -22.21 32.32 1.54
C PRO A 20 -22.34 31.48 0.27
N THR A 21 -23.50 31.55 -0.35
CA THR A 21 -23.77 31.08 -1.71
C THR A 21 -22.97 31.93 -2.70
N GLY A 22 -21.69 31.63 -2.86
CA GLY A 22 -20.87 32.12 -3.96
C GLY A 22 -21.01 31.15 -5.12
N THR A 23 -21.83 31.51 -6.11
CA THR A 23 -21.90 30.83 -7.41
C THR A 23 -20.57 31.02 -8.14
N PHE A 24 -19.67 30.04 -8.03
CA PHE A 24 -18.51 29.93 -8.90
C PHE A 24 -19.00 29.53 -10.30
N SER A 25 -18.89 30.45 -11.26
CA SER A 25 -18.94 30.12 -12.68
C SER A 25 -17.54 29.74 -13.15
N PRO A 26 -17.30 28.51 -13.64
CA PRO A 26 -16.07 28.19 -14.32
C PRO A 26 -16.13 28.76 -15.74
N SER A 27 -15.30 29.75 -16.05
CA SER A 27 -15.04 30.15 -17.42
C SER A 27 -14.11 29.13 -18.09
N SER A 28 -14.61 28.56 -19.19
CA SER A 28 -13.96 27.86 -20.31
C SER A 28 -12.51 28.34 -20.59
N SER A 29 -11.57 27.55 -21.12
CA SER A 29 -11.61 26.35 -21.95
C SER A 29 -10.20 25.77 -22.07
N ALA A 30 -10.02 24.49 -21.77
CA ALA A 30 -9.00 23.65 -22.40
C ALA A 30 -9.75 22.44 -22.95
N ALA A 31 -9.77 22.30 -24.27
CA ALA A 31 -10.37 21.16 -24.94
C ALA A 31 -9.48 19.95 -24.71
N THR A 32 -9.71 19.24 -23.61
CA THR A 32 -9.14 17.91 -23.39
C THR A 32 -10.02 16.93 -24.14
N THR A 33 -9.49 16.35 -25.21
CA THR A 33 -10.05 15.16 -25.85
C THR A 33 -10.06 14.01 -24.83
N SER A 34 -11.15 13.93 -24.08
CA SER A 34 -11.52 12.77 -23.29
C SER A 34 -11.85 11.64 -24.27
N THR A 35 -10.86 10.79 -24.56
CA THR A 35 -11.14 9.45 -25.03
C THR A 35 -11.69 8.67 -23.86
N THR A 36 -13.01 8.71 -23.68
CA THR A 36 -13.74 7.73 -22.86
C THR A 36 -13.49 6.36 -23.47
N THR A 37 -12.51 5.64 -22.94
CA THR A 37 -12.31 4.22 -23.18
C THR A 37 -13.59 3.49 -22.79
N GLY A 38 -14.10 2.61 -23.66
CA GLY A 38 -15.25 1.76 -23.35
C GLY A 38 -15.03 0.90 -22.10
N PRO A 39 -16.03 0.13 -21.65
CA PRO A 39 -15.92 -0.69 -20.45
C PRO A 39 -14.69 -1.60 -20.53
N ARG A 40 -13.78 -1.51 -19.56
CA ARG A 40 -12.64 -2.43 -19.44
C ARG A 40 -13.17 -3.86 -19.29
N ALA A 41 -12.54 -4.82 -19.97
CA ALA A 41 -12.90 -6.23 -19.84
C ALA A 41 -12.81 -6.68 -18.37
N SER A 42 -13.68 -7.60 -17.96
CA SER A 42 -13.70 -8.10 -16.58
C SER A 42 -12.41 -8.85 -16.25
N LEU A 43 -11.82 -8.54 -15.09
CA LEU A 43 -10.78 -9.37 -14.51
C LEU A 43 -11.30 -10.79 -14.25
N ALA A 44 -10.40 -11.76 -14.29
CA ALA A 44 -10.71 -13.09 -13.78
C ALA A 44 -11.02 -13.00 -12.27
N PRO A 45 -12.07 -13.70 -11.79
CA PRO A 45 -12.35 -13.80 -10.37
C PRO A 45 -11.16 -14.37 -9.62
N ALA A 46 -10.79 -13.76 -8.49
CA ALA A 46 -9.71 -14.26 -7.66
C ALA A 46 -10.00 -14.07 -6.16
N VAL A 47 -9.71 -15.09 -5.37
CA VAL A 47 -9.58 -14.97 -3.92
C VAL A 47 -8.09 -14.95 -3.61
N ILE A 48 -7.62 -13.79 -3.15
CA ILE A 48 -6.19 -13.49 -2.98
C ILE A 48 -5.89 -13.43 -1.49
N ALA A 49 -4.82 -14.06 -1.05
CA ALA A 49 -4.33 -13.92 0.31
C ALA A 49 -2.87 -13.50 0.32
N TYR A 50 -2.53 -12.61 1.24
CA TYR A 50 -1.15 -12.25 1.52
C TYR A 50 -0.55 -13.19 2.55
N LEU A 51 0.71 -13.54 2.35
CA LEU A 51 1.54 -14.28 3.27
C LEU A 51 2.77 -13.44 3.57
N LEU A 52 2.84 -12.87 4.77
CA LEU A 52 4.02 -12.17 5.24
C LEU A 52 5.12 -13.20 5.57
N LEU A 53 6.27 -13.09 4.90
CA LEU A 53 7.41 -13.95 5.18
C LEU A 53 8.47 -13.21 5.99
N ASP A 54 8.79 -13.78 7.14
CA ASP A 54 9.92 -13.42 7.97
C ASP A 54 10.96 -14.56 8.00
N PRO A 55 12.23 -14.29 8.35
CA PRO A 55 13.28 -15.32 8.33
C PRO A 55 13.14 -16.39 9.41
N VAL A 56 12.25 -16.21 10.40
CA VAL A 56 12.10 -17.12 11.54
C VAL A 56 10.99 -18.13 11.27
N THR A 57 9.78 -17.66 10.97
CA THR A 57 8.59 -18.50 10.79
C THR A 57 8.14 -18.63 9.34
N GLY A 58 8.55 -17.71 8.48
CA GLY A 58 8.20 -17.68 7.06
C GLY A 58 8.45 -19.01 6.31
N PRO A 59 9.60 -19.68 6.49
CA PRO A 59 9.84 -20.97 5.83
C PRO A 59 8.81 -22.05 6.16
N ALA A 60 8.44 -22.20 7.43
CA ALA A 60 7.47 -23.19 7.87
C ALA A 60 6.05 -22.85 7.34
N LYS A 61 5.65 -21.57 7.43
CA LYS A 61 4.39 -21.07 6.86
C LYS A 61 4.29 -21.38 5.37
N LEU A 62 5.32 -21.05 4.58
CA LEU A 62 5.33 -21.25 3.14
C LEU A 62 5.27 -22.73 2.76
N GLN A 63 6.00 -23.59 3.48
CA GLN A 63 5.96 -25.04 3.28
C GLN A 63 4.58 -25.64 3.58
N ALA A 64 3.95 -25.22 4.68
CA ALA A 64 2.61 -25.68 5.06
C ALA A 64 1.58 -25.33 3.96
N ILE A 65 1.61 -24.08 3.49
CA ILE A 65 0.76 -23.60 2.40
C ILE A 65 1.01 -24.38 1.10
N ALA A 66 2.26 -24.54 0.69
CA ALA A 66 2.62 -25.26 -0.53
C ALA A 66 2.19 -26.74 -0.50
N ALA A 67 2.38 -27.43 0.63
CA ALA A 67 1.98 -28.82 0.80
C ALA A 67 0.46 -29.05 0.71
N ASN A 68 -0.34 -28.00 0.89
CA ASN A 68 -1.81 -28.04 0.85
C ASN A 68 -2.40 -27.33 -0.38
N ALA A 69 -1.59 -27.02 -1.40
CA ALA A 69 -1.99 -26.18 -2.54
C ALA A 69 -3.35 -26.51 -3.18
N THR A 70 -3.69 -27.79 -3.32
CA THR A 70 -4.95 -28.24 -3.95
C THR A 70 -6.19 -27.96 -3.11
N THR A 71 -6.04 -27.84 -1.79
CA THR A 71 -7.16 -27.67 -0.85
C THR A 71 -7.29 -26.25 -0.33
N LEU A 72 -6.33 -25.36 -0.57
CA LEU A 72 -6.41 -23.98 -0.07
C LEU A 72 -7.67 -23.26 -0.62
N PRO A 73 -8.43 -22.55 0.24
CA PRO A 73 -9.63 -21.79 -0.17
C PRO A 73 -9.29 -20.44 -0.83
N LEU A 74 -8.27 -20.42 -1.69
CA LEU A 74 -7.80 -19.25 -2.43
C LEU A 74 -7.37 -19.66 -3.84
N THR A 75 -7.24 -18.69 -4.74
CA THR A 75 -6.74 -18.90 -6.10
C THR A 75 -5.43 -18.16 -6.38
N ARG A 76 -5.03 -17.25 -5.49
CA ARG A 76 -3.75 -16.54 -5.58
C ARG A 76 -3.14 -16.31 -4.20
N LEU A 77 -1.85 -16.56 -4.11
CA LEU A 77 -1.02 -16.23 -2.96
C LEU A 77 -0.09 -15.06 -3.34
N VAL A 78 -0.10 -13.99 -2.56
CA VAL A 78 0.89 -12.92 -2.65
C VAL A 78 1.87 -13.11 -1.51
N VAL A 79 3.13 -13.41 -1.84
CA VAL A 79 4.20 -13.58 -0.87
C VAL A 79 4.84 -12.22 -0.65
N SER A 80 4.82 -11.70 0.59
CA SER A 80 5.29 -10.35 0.92
C SER A 80 6.58 -10.40 1.73
N PHE A 81 7.66 -9.86 1.15
CA PHE A 81 8.97 -9.65 1.79
C PHE A 81 9.96 -8.86 0.93
N ALA A 82 9.67 -8.59 -0.36
CA ALA A 82 10.68 -7.99 -1.25
C ALA A 82 10.84 -6.50 -0.95
N ARG A 83 12.09 -6.09 -0.77
CA ARG A 83 12.46 -4.68 -0.58
C ARG A 83 12.46 -3.94 -1.92
N PRO A 84 12.06 -2.67 -1.96
CA PRO A 84 12.12 -1.85 -3.17
C PRO A 84 13.55 -1.44 -3.53
N ASP A 85 14.49 -1.48 -2.58
CA ASP A 85 15.92 -1.23 -2.77
C ASP A 85 16.73 -2.52 -3.04
N MET A 86 16.05 -3.61 -3.43
CA MET A 86 16.66 -4.92 -3.63
C MET A 86 17.70 -4.95 -4.76
N VAL A 87 18.60 -5.92 -4.66
CA VAL A 87 19.49 -6.32 -5.76
C VAL A 87 19.33 -7.79 -6.05
N TYR A 88 19.11 -8.12 -7.32
CA TYR A 88 19.07 -9.51 -7.80
C TYR A 88 19.84 -9.64 -9.11
N ILE A 89 20.81 -10.55 -9.15
CA ILE A 89 21.53 -10.88 -10.37
C ILE A 89 20.75 -11.99 -11.09
N PRO A 90 20.39 -11.84 -12.38
CA PRO A 90 19.64 -12.86 -13.10
C PRO A 90 20.37 -14.20 -13.07
N GLN A 91 19.62 -15.28 -12.87
CA GLN A 91 20.07 -16.67 -12.77
C GLN A 91 21.02 -16.95 -11.59
N SER A 92 21.21 -16.00 -10.67
CA SER A 92 22.02 -16.20 -9.47
C SER A 92 21.41 -17.19 -8.48
N ARG A 93 20.09 -17.42 -8.59
CA ARG A 93 19.32 -18.34 -7.74
C ARG A 93 19.57 -18.10 -6.25
N THR A 94 19.61 -16.83 -5.82
CA THR A 94 19.75 -16.48 -4.40
C THR A 94 18.90 -15.26 -4.02
N LEU A 95 18.37 -15.25 -2.79
CA LEU A 95 17.59 -14.13 -2.25
C LEU A 95 18.39 -13.18 -1.34
N LYS A 96 19.73 -13.26 -1.36
CA LYS A 96 20.63 -12.58 -0.41
C LYS A 96 20.34 -11.09 -0.17
N HIS A 97 19.98 -10.36 -1.23
CA HIS A 97 19.74 -8.91 -1.20
C HIS A 97 18.31 -8.55 -1.61
N VAL A 98 17.36 -9.48 -1.41
CA VAL A 98 15.95 -9.29 -1.81
C VAL A 98 15.08 -8.79 -0.66
N GLY A 99 15.34 -9.24 0.58
CA GLY A 99 14.61 -8.77 1.77
C GLY A 99 14.26 -9.85 2.80
N LEU A 100 14.15 -11.12 2.38
CA LEU A 100 13.69 -12.21 3.25
C LEU A 100 14.57 -12.44 4.49
N GLY A 101 15.86 -12.11 4.41
CA GLY A 101 16.75 -12.11 5.57
C GLY A 101 17.16 -13.48 6.11
N LEU A 102 16.91 -14.57 5.38
CA LEU A 102 17.37 -15.91 5.78
C LEU A 102 18.89 -15.99 5.79
N ALA A 103 19.48 -16.35 6.91
CA ALA A 103 20.94 -16.43 7.06
C ALA A 103 21.54 -17.66 6.34
N THR A 104 22.84 -17.57 6.00
CA THR A 104 23.58 -18.63 5.26
C THR A 104 23.71 -19.94 6.01
N ASN A 105 23.64 -19.91 7.34
CA ASN A 105 23.64 -21.12 8.17
C ASN A 105 22.31 -21.89 8.07
N THR A 106 21.25 -21.26 7.56
CA THR A 106 19.95 -21.87 7.31
C THR A 106 19.79 -22.29 5.84
N SER A 107 20.27 -21.49 4.89
CA SER A 107 20.37 -21.88 3.47
C SER A 107 21.45 -21.12 2.72
N SER A 108 22.26 -21.81 1.91
CA SER A 108 23.32 -21.18 1.10
C SER A 108 22.79 -20.26 0.00
N ASP A 109 21.53 -20.43 -0.40
CA ASP A 109 20.83 -19.63 -1.40
C ASP A 109 19.91 -18.55 -0.79
N TYR A 110 19.90 -18.41 0.53
CA TYR A 110 19.05 -17.46 1.27
C TYR A 110 17.53 -17.69 1.08
N GLY A 111 17.11 -18.91 0.72
CA GLY A 111 15.71 -19.31 0.59
C GLY A 111 15.16 -19.34 -0.84
N PHE A 112 16.02 -19.20 -1.86
CA PHE A 112 15.58 -19.21 -3.25
C PHE A 112 14.90 -20.53 -3.65
N GLU A 113 15.55 -21.68 -3.42
CA GLU A 113 15.00 -22.99 -3.74
C GLU A 113 13.74 -23.30 -2.93
N LEU A 114 13.67 -22.82 -1.69
CA LEU A 114 12.47 -22.93 -0.87
C LEU A 114 11.27 -22.25 -1.55
N LEU A 115 11.44 -21.00 -1.98
CA LEU A 115 10.40 -20.24 -2.67
C LEU A 115 10.08 -20.81 -4.06
N ALA A 116 11.10 -21.23 -4.81
CA ALA A 116 10.91 -21.85 -6.12
C ALA A 116 10.16 -23.20 -6.03
N ASN A 117 10.47 -24.03 -5.03
CA ASN A 117 9.75 -25.28 -4.77
C ASN A 117 8.29 -25.01 -4.37
N ALA A 118 8.07 -24.09 -3.45
CA ALA A 118 6.72 -23.71 -3.02
C ALA A 118 5.89 -23.16 -4.18
N THR A 119 6.48 -22.31 -5.01
CA THR A 119 5.84 -21.75 -6.21
C THR A 119 5.35 -22.87 -7.13
N ARG A 120 6.22 -23.84 -7.46
CA ARG A 120 5.82 -24.96 -8.32
C ARG A 120 4.69 -25.81 -7.73
N GLN A 121 4.73 -26.08 -6.42
CA GLN A 121 3.67 -26.85 -5.75
C GLN A 121 2.34 -26.09 -5.75
N LEU A 122 2.37 -24.79 -5.46
CA LEU A 122 1.19 -23.92 -5.47
C LEU A 122 0.57 -23.84 -6.86
N GLN A 123 1.37 -23.59 -7.88
CA GLN A 123 0.92 -23.56 -9.28
C GLN A 123 0.35 -24.91 -9.72
N ALA A 124 0.99 -26.03 -9.35
CA ALA A 124 0.46 -27.36 -9.62
C ALA A 124 -0.89 -27.63 -8.93
N GLY A 125 -1.15 -26.98 -7.78
CA GLY A 125 -2.44 -26.98 -7.10
C GLY A 125 -3.42 -25.93 -7.62
N GLY A 126 -3.11 -25.20 -8.69
CA GLY A 126 -3.98 -24.17 -9.26
C GLY A 126 -4.04 -22.88 -8.42
N VAL A 127 -2.95 -22.53 -7.74
CA VAL A 127 -2.77 -21.25 -7.04
C VAL A 127 -1.73 -20.42 -7.77
N GLU A 128 -2.13 -19.24 -8.22
CA GLU A 128 -1.18 -18.26 -8.76
C GLU A 128 -0.28 -17.72 -7.64
N VAL A 129 1.00 -17.50 -7.92
CA VAL A 129 1.96 -16.99 -6.95
C VAL A 129 2.54 -15.67 -7.41
N PHE A 130 2.35 -14.64 -6.58
CA PHE A 130 2.86 -13.30 -6.80
C PHE A 130 3.90 -12.95 -5.73
N LEU A 131 4.87 -12.12 -6.08
CA LEU A 131 5.79 -11.51 -5.11
C LEU A 131 5.41 -10.05 -4.92
N SER A 132 5.13 -9.67 -3.68
CA SER A 132 4.91 -8.28 -3.31
C SER A 132 6.23 -7.57 -3.01
N VAL A 133 6.38 -6.37 -3.58
CA VAL A 133 7.45 -5.41 -3.29
C VAL A 133 6.89 -4.20 -2.57
N GLY A 134 7.49 -3.83 -1.43
CA GLY A 134 7.01 -2.73 -0.60
C GLY A 134 6.30 -3.20 0.67
N GLY A 135 5.16 -2.59 0.98
CA GLY A 135 4.46 -2.69 2.26
C GLY A 135 4.98 -1.69 3.29
N TRP A 136 4.22 -1.47 4.36
CA TRP A 136 4.42 -0.44 5.39
C TRP A 136 5.89 -0.12 5.72
N ASN A 137 6.69 -1.11 6.14
CA ASN A 137 8.09 -0.89 6.53
C ASN A 137 8.99 -0.46 5.37
N TYR A 138 8.71 -0.96 4.17
CA TYR A 138 9.48 -0.63 2.97
C TYR A 138 8.96 0.61 2.24
N ASN A 139 8.10 1.38 2.89
CA ASN A 139 7.61 2.67 2.42
C ASN A 139 7.85 3.79 3.43
N CYS A 140 8.55 3.54 4.55
CA CYS A 140 8.63 4.49 5.64
C CYS A 140 9.97 5.21 5.76
N PHE A 141 9.96 6.52 5.52
CA PHE A 141 11.03 7.42 5.96
C PHE A 141 10.64 8.08 7.28
N ALA A 142 11.03 7.47 8.40
CA ALA A 142 10.62 7.86 9.75
C ALA A 142 10.74 9.37 10.04
N PHE A 143 11.86 10.01 9.69
CA PHE A 143 12.03 11.45 9.91
C PHE A 143 11.03 12.30 9.13
N LEU A 144 10.89 12.06 7.82
CA LEU A 144 9.97 12.81 6.97
C LEU A 144 8.51 12.52 7.32
N TYR A 145 8.19 11.27 7.64
CA TYR A 145 6.86 10.88 8.10
C TYR A 145 6.49 11.59 9.40
N MET A 146 7.38 11.58 10.40
CA MET A 146 7.19 12.32 11.65
C MET A 146 6.95 13.81 11.39
N LYS A 147 7.79 14.44 10.55
CA LYS A 147 7.73 15.88 10.32
C LYS A 147 6.50 16.30 9.50
N TYR A 148 6.28 15.68 8.35
CA TYR A 148 5.33 16.17 7.34
C TYR A 148 3.95 15.51 7.44
N SER A 149 3.86 14.31 8.01
CA SER A 149 2.58 13.57 8.13
C SER A 149 2.01 13.57 9.55
N ILE A 150 2.82 13.87 10.58
CA ILE A 150 2.36 13.88 11.97
C ILE A 150 2.48 15.26 12.59
N ALA A 151 3.69 15.82 12.70
CA ALA A 151 3.90 17.09 13.38
C ALA A 151 3.27 18.28 12.65
N TYR A 152 3.23 18.23 11.31
CA TYR A 152 2.49 19.20 10.51
C TYR A 152 0.98 19.19 10.79
N PHE A 153 0.43 18.04 11.19
CA PHE A 153 -0.97 17.84 11.53
C PHE A 153 -1.10 17.58 13.04
N PRO A 154 -0.92 18.59 13.90
CA PRO A 154 -0.76 18.41 15.36
C PRO A 154 -2.03 17.92 16.07
N VAL A 155 -3.16 17.84 15.35
CA VAL A 155 -4.42 17.26 15.81
C VAL A 155 -4.78 16.00 15.03
N GLY A 156 -3.82 15.40 14.33
CA GLY A 156 -4.01 14.17 13.59
C GLY A 156 -4.05 12.94 14.52
N PRO A 157 -4.54 11.80 14.01
CA PRO A 157 -4.74 10.57 14.77
C PRO A 157 -3.43 9.96 15.32
N ASN A 158 -2.29 10.31 14.72
CA ASN A 158 -0.96 9.88 15.17
C ASN A 158 -0.20 10.97 15.97
N ALA A 159 -0.80 12.13 16.22
CA ALA A 159 -0.14 13.24 16.93
C ALA A 159 0.27 12.86 18.38
N TRP A 160 -0.42 11.90 18.99
CA TRP A 160 -0.09 11.37 20.32
C TRP A 160 1.33 10.81 20.40
N LYS A 161 1.89 10.30 19.30
CA LYS A 161 3.27 9.76 19.27
C LYS A 161 4.29 10.83 19.64
N LEU A 162 4.06 12.09 19.27
CA LEU A 162 4.92 13.21 19.66
C LEU A 162 4.86 13.47 21.17
N SER A 163 3.66 13.43 21.74
CA SER A 163 3.47 13.58 23.19
C SER A 163 4.12 12.43 23.96
N MET A 164 3.92 11.20 23.51
CA MET A 164 4.37 10.00 24.20
C MET A 164 5.88 9.78 24.07
N TYR A 165 6.44 9.92 22.87
CA TYR A 165 7.83 9.56 22.60
C TYR A 165 8.74 10.77 22.37
N GLY A 166 8.18 11.93 22.04
CA GLY A 166 8.92 13.16 21.73
C GLY A 166 8.88 14.22 22.82
N LEU A 167 8.37 13.89 24.01
CA LEU A 167 8.17 14.86 25.11
C LEU A 167 7.32 16.07 24.68
N GLY A 168 6.36 15.84 23.77
CA GLY A 168 5.49 16.89 23.23
C GLY A 168 6.11 17.76 22.13
N SER A 169 7.30 17.43 21.62
CA SER A 169 7.99 18.21 20.59
C SER A 169 8.68 17.33 19.56
N MET A 170 8.76 17.81 18.31
CA MET A 170 9.58 17.20 17.27
C MET A 170 11.06 17.07 17.69
N SER A 171 11.57 17.99 18.51
CA SER A 171 12.97 17.95 18.96
C SER A 171 13.27 16.74 19.86
N GLY A 172 12.26 16.14 20.48
CA GLY A 172 12.39 14.89 21.22
C GLY A 172 12.31 13.64 20.34
N CYS A 173 11.90 13.78 19.08
CA CYS A 173 11.89 12.69 18.09
C CYS A 173 13.26 12.60 17.43
N THR A 174 14.07 11.63 17.83
CA THR A 174 15.48 11.47 17.43
C THR A 174 15.70 10.08 16.84
N GLU A 175 16.86 9.80 16.25
CA GLU A 175 17.19 8.45 15.77
C GLU A 175 17.07 7.39 16.88
N ALA A 176 17.40 7.74 18.13
CA ALA A 176 17.36 6.83 19.28
C ALA A 176 15.94 6.30 19.60
N ASN A 177 14.90 7.04 19.23
CA ASN A 177 13.51 6.59 19.33
C ASN A 177 12.84 6.47 17.95
N GLN A 178 13.65 6.29 16.90
CA GLN A 178 13.18 6.13 15.52
C GLN A 178 12.23 7.24 15.08
N TYR A 179 12.55 8.47 15.48
CA TYR A 179 11.73 9.65 15.27
C TYR A 179 10.31 9.48 15.84
N CYS A 180 10.23 9.11 17.12
CA CYS A 180 8.98 8.86 17.85
C CYS A 180 8.19 7.63 17.40
N TYR A 181 8.87 6.57 16.94
CA TYR A 181 8.25 5.29 16.58
C TYR A 181 7.07 5.47 15.62
N VAL A 182 7.23 6.40 14.68
CA VAL A 182 6.13 6.83 13.80
C VAL A 182 5.78 5.79 12.77
N CYS A 183 6.79 5.08 12.23
CA CYS A 183 6.61 3.93 11.37
C CYS A 183 6.02 2.77 12.17
N GLU A 184 6.75 2.27 13.17
CA GLU A 184 6.34 1.09 13.94
C GLU A 184 6.45 1.36 15.44
N PRO A 185 5.50 0.88 16.25
CA PRO A 185 5.58 1.02 17.69
C PRO A 185 6.72 0.17 18.26
N PRO A 186 7.23 0.49 19.47
CA PRO A 186 8.31 -0.26 20.10
C PRO A 186 8.04 -1.77 20.26
N SER A 187 6.77 -2.18 20.32
CA SER A 187 6.35 -3.57 20.47
C SER A 187 6.75 -4.46 19.29
N GLU A 188 6.88 -3.91 18.09
CA GLU A 188 7.29 -4.65 16.90
C GLU A 188 8.80 -4.92 16.86
N GLY A 189 9.58 -4.27 17.72
CA GLY A 189 11.02 -4.50 17.84
C GLY A 189 11.84 -4.13 16.59
N THR A 190 11.26 -3.35 15.67
CA THR A 190 11.92 -2.87 14.47
C THR A 190 13.01 -1.84 14.78
N LYS A 191 13.88 -1.59 13.81
CA LYS A 191 14.98 -0.62 13.82
C LYS A 191 14.93 0.19 12.54
N LEU A 192 15.63 1.32 12.50
CA LEU A 192 15.73 2.15 11.30
C LEU A 192 16.27 1.40 10.06
N SER A 193 17.10 0.36 10.26
CA SER A 193 17.60 -0.50 9.18
C SER A 193 16.54 -1.39 8.54
N ASP A 194 15.41 -1.60 9.22
CA ASP A 194 14.33 -2.45 8.74
C ASP A 194 13.44 -1.69 7.75
N PHE A 195 13.54 -0.35 7.73
CA PHE A 195 12.82 0.48 6.78
C PHE A 195 13.54 0.65 5.45
N SER A 196 12.77 1.03 4.43
CA SER A 196 13.24 1.39 3.10
C SER A 196 12.27 2.37 2.44
N ILE A 197 12.65 2.87 1.27
CA ILE A 197 11.84 3.69 0.38
C ILE A 197 12.02 3.20 -1.06
N PHE A 198 11.07 3.53 -1.93
CA PHE A 198 11.18 3.28 -3.35
C PHE A 198 12.24 4.18 -3.98
N PRO A 199 13.30 3.62 -4.59
CA PRO A 199 14.41 4.39 -5.13
C PRO A 199 14.09 5.01 -6.49
N GLU A 200 14.86 6.01 -6.90
CA GLU A 200 14.77 6.59 -8.25
C GLU A 200 16.08 6.34 -9.02
N PRO A 201 16.20 5.20 -9.72
CA PRO A 201 17.47 4.78 -10.34
C PRO A 201 17.77 5.59 -11.61
N SER A 202 18.17 6.86 -11.45
CA SER A 202 18.43 7.82 -12.54
C SER A 202 19.46 7.38 -13.58
N PHE A 203 20.30 6.39 -13.28
CA PHE A 203 21.19 5.78 -14.26
C PHE A 203 20.51 4.78 -15.19
N SER A 204 19.36 4.21 -14.78
CA SER A 204 18.66 3.16 -15.52
C SER A 204 18.05 3.69 -16.82
N PRO A 205 18.26 2.99 -17.95
CA PRO A 205 17.60 3.34 -19.22
C PRO A 205 16.07 3.22 -19.18
N THR A 206 15.50 2.27 -18.43
CA THR A 206 14.04 2.09 -18.36
C THR A 206 13.43 3.12 -17.42
N TRP A 207 14.10 3.48 -16.32
CA TRP A 207 13.69 4.60 -15.48
C TRP A 207 13.64 5.93 -16.25
N LYS A 208 14.65 6.24 -17.06
CA LYS A 208 14.63 7.45 -17.91
C LYS A 208 13.46 7.46 -18.89
N GLN A 209 13.07 6.30 -19.43
CA GLN A 209 11.88 6.18 -20.26
C GLN A 209 10.60 6.40 -19.44
N ALA A 210 10.54 5.90 -18.22
CA ALA A 210 9.43 6.13 -17.31
C ALA A 210 9.30 7.62 -16.92
N GLN A 211 10.40 8.30 -16.63
CA GLN A 211 10.41 9.74 -16.37
C GLN A 211 9.91 10.53 -17.59
N ALA A 212 10.35 10.15 -18.81
CA ALA A 212 9.88 10.78 -20.04
C ALA A 212 8.39 10.53 -20.30
N PHE A 213 7.92 9.31 -20.05
CA PHE A 213 6.50 8.95 -20.14
C PHE A 213 5.65 9.82 -19.20
N VAL A 214 6.06 9.92 -17.92
CA VAL A 214 5.39 10.75 -16.92
C VAL A 214 5.41 12.23 -17.30
N ALA A 215 6.57 12.77 -17.70
CA ALA A 215 6.69 14.16 -18.11
C ALA A 215 5.81 14.51 -19.33
N SER A 216 5.51 13.55 -20.20
CA SER A 216 4.64 13.75 -21.37
C SER A 216 3.14 13.75 -21.05
N GLY A 217 2.74 13.14 -19.93
CA GLY A 217 1.33 12.99 -19.53
C GLY A 217 0.96 13.76 -18.25
N THR A 218 1.81 14.69 -17.79
CA THR A 218 1.58 15.45 -16.56
C THR A 218 0.27 16.24 -16.60
N GLY A 219 -0.53 16.15 -15.52
CA GLY A 219 -1.75 16.92 -15.31
C GLY A 219 -1.68 17.90 -14.14
N GLY A 220 -0.53 18.03 -13.48
CA GLY A 220 -0.31 18.88 -12.32
C GLY A 220 0.97 19.70 -12.43
N ASP A 221 1.63 19.95 -11.30
CA ASP A 221 2.91 20.66 -11.26
C ASP A 221 4.01 19.90 -12.04
N VAL A 222 5.11 20.57 -12.40
CA VAL A 222 6.23 19.93 -13.12
C VAL A 222 6.81 18.80 -12.26
N PRO A 223 7.05 17.59 -12.82
CA PRO A 223 7.68 16.51 -12.07
C PRO A 223 9.05 16.89 -11.51
N VAL A 224 9.26 16.58 -10.23
CA VAL A 224 10.52 16.72 -9.50
C VAL A 224 10.96 15.33 -9.08
N TRP A 225 12.22 15.01 -9.34
CA TRP A 225 12.82 13.71 -9.06
C TRP A 225 13.87 13.86 -7.97
N HIS A 226 14.00 12.84 -7.14
CA HIS A 226 14.88 12.80 -5.97
C HIS A 226 15.87 11.62 -6.04
N PRO A 227 16.72 11.52 -7.09
CA PRO A 227 17.70 10.45 -7.20
C PRO A 227 18.79 10.49 -6.12
N GLU A 228 18.88 11.57 -5.36
CA GLU A 228 19.73 11.71 -4.18
C GLU A 228 19.20 10.93 -2.95
N LEU A 229 17.92 10.56 -2.92
CA LEU A 229 17.33 9.76 -1.84
C LEU A 229 17.70 8.28 -1.99
N VAL A 230 18.98 7.99 -1.75
CA VAL A 230 19.57 6.64 -1.74
C VAL A 230 19.80 6.20 -0.30
N GLY A 231 19.41 4.97 0.05
CA GLY A 231 19.57 4.45 1.42
C GLY A 231 20.99 4.60 1.96
N GLY A 232 21.13 5.09 3.19
CA GLY A 232 22.42 5.41 3.81
C GLY A 232 22.99 6.80 3.46
N ALA A 233 22.44 7.51 2.47
CA ALA A 233 22.84 8.87 2.17
C ALA A 233 22.40 9.85 3.28
N SER A 234 23.19 10.90 3.52
CA SER A 234 22.78 12.02 4.34
C SER A 234 21.78 12.88 3.59
N PHE A 235 20.65 13.20 4.24
CA PHE A 235 19.63 14.08 3.71
C PHE A 235 19.40 15.25 4.66
N THR A 236 19.47 16.47 4.14
CA THR A 236 19.30 17.71 4.92
C THR A 236 17.99 18.38 4.57
N ASP A 237 17.15 18.61 5.59
CA ASP A 237 15.85 19.24 5.48
C ASP A 237 15.75 20.41 6.47
N GLY A 238 15.96 21.62 5.94
CA GLY A 238 16.18 22.81 6.75
C GLY A 238 17.48 22.71 7.54
N SER A 239 17.40 22.73 8.87
CA SER A 239 18.57 22.64 9.77
C SER A 239 18.84 21.23 10.31
N VAL A 240 18.04 20.23 9.93
CA VAL A 240 18.19 18.86 10.41
C VAL A 240 18.80 18.00 9.31
N THR A 241 19.82 17.22 9.66
CA THR A 241 20.37 16.18 8.78
C THR A 241 20.02 14.82 9.35
N THR A 242 19.52 13.95 8.48
CA THR A 242 19.12 12.58 8.79
C THR A 242 19.73 11.61 7.77
N THR A 243 19.55 10.32 7.98
CA THR A 243 19.97 9.26 7.05
C THR A 243 18.75 8.73 6.30
N VAL A 244 18.85 8.64 4.98
CA VAL A 244 17.81 8.02 4.14
C VAL A 244 17.73 6.52 4.50
N PRO A 245 16.55 5.95 4.79
CA PRO A 245 16.41 4.54 5.13
C PRO A 245 16.71 3.65 3.91
N GLY A 246 17.15 2.42 4.17
CA GLY A 246 17.40 1.42 3.15
C GLY A 246 18.86 1.21 2.78
N SER A 247 19.08 0.53 1.64
CA SER A 247 20.38 0.17 1.11
C SER A 247 20.76 1.03 -0.12
N ASP A 248 22.04 1.34 -0.26
CA ASP A 248 22.64 1.93 -1.46
C ASP A 248 23.23 0.89 -2.42
N LEU A 249 23.14 -0.41 -2.11
CA LEU A 249 23.82 -1.46 -2.89
C LEU A 249 23.43 -1.39 -4.37
N TRP A 250 22.14 -1.24 -4.69
CA TRP A 250 21.64 -1.12 -6.06
C TRP A 250 22.29 0.06 -6.80
N SER A 251 22.54 1.17 -6.11
CA SER A 251 23.20 2.35 -6.67
C SER A 251 24.68 2.10 -6.90
N GLN A 252 25.37 1.50 -5.90
CA GLN A 252 26.80 1.15 -5.99
C GLN A 252 27.08 0.17 -7.15
N VAL A 253 26.23 -0.84 -7.32
CA VAL A 253 26.37 -1.83 -8.40
C VAL A 253 25.64 -1.44 -9.68
N ARG A 254 25.04 -0.24 -9.73
CA ARG A 254 24.32 0.32 -10.88
C ARG A 254 23.25 -0.62 -11.44
N ARG A 255 22.44 -1.20 -10.56
CA ARG A 255 21.32 -2.07 -10.92
C ARG A 255 20.00 -1.38 -10.65
N ASP A 256 19.06 -1.58 -11.56
CA ASP A 256 17.70 -1.08 -11.43
C ASP A 256 16.86 -2.09 -10.62
N PRO A 257 16.41 -1.73 -9.41
CA PRO A 257 15.65 -2.65 -8.56
C PRO A 257 14.34 -3.14 -9.21
N TYR A 258 13.73 -2.35 -10.09
CA TYR A 258 12.49 -2.71 -10.78
C TYR A 258 12.75 -3.76 -11.85
N GLN A 259 13.85 -3.63 -12.58
CA GLN A 259 14.33 -4.66 -13.49
C GLN A 259 14.72 -5.94 -12.73
N ASP A 260 15.43 -5.80 -11.61
CA ASP A 260 15.88 -6.91 -10.78
C ASP A 260 14.71 -7.72 -10.23
N LEU A 261 13.62 -7.05 -9.83
CA LEU A 261 12.39 -7.70 -9.40
C LEU A 261 11.75 -8.54 -10.52
N VAL A 262 11.73 -8.04 -11.76
CA VAL A 262 11.21 -8.79 -12.92
C VAL A 262 12.09 -10.00 -13.24
N TYR A 263 13.41 -9.87 -13.14
CA TYR A 263 14.32 -11.01 -13.28
C TYR A 263 14.09 -12.06 -12.20
N LEU A 264 13.96 -11.64 -10.94
CA LEU A 264 13.67 -12.54 -9.84
C LEU A 264 12.35 -13.28 -10.05
N ALA A 265 11.29 -12.56 -10.41
CA ALA A 265 9.98 -13.15 -10.69
C ALA A 265 10.06 -14.21 -11.80
N LYS A 266 10.83 -13.93 -12.86
CA LYS A 266 11.08 -14.87 -13.94
C LYS A 266 11.82 -16.12 -13.47
N ASP A 267 12.90 -15.96 -12.72
CA ASP A 267 13.75 -17.07 -12.29
C ASP A 267 13.08 -17.95 -11.22
N LEU A 268 12.15 -17.40 -10.45
CA LEU A 268 11.27 -18.13 -9.55
C LEU A 268 10.06 -18.75 -10.26
N ASN A 269 9.82 -18.43 -11.53
CA ASN A 269 8.64 -18.82 -12.31
C ASN A 269 7.32 -18.35 -11.65
N LEU A 270 7.29 -17.12 -11.14
CA LEU A 270 6.08 -16.52 -10.56
C LEU A 270 5.04 -16.18 -11.63
N ASP A 271 3.78 -16.10 -11.24
CA ASP A 271 2.69 -15.64 -12.11
C ASP A 271 2.67 -14.11 -12.22
N GLY A 272 3.16 -13.40 -11.19
CA GLY A 272 3.14 -11.94 -11.20
C GLY A 272 3.93 -11.27 -10.09
N ILE A 273 3.90 -9.95 -10.16
CA ILE A 273 4.43 -9.02 -9.16
C ILE A 273 3.26 -8.21 -8.62
N ASP A 274 3.28 -7.95 -7.31
CA ASP A 274 2.36 -7.03 -6.65
C ASP A 274 3.15 -5.80 -6.15
N LEU A 275 2.72 -4.60 -6.57
CA LEU A 275 3.33 -3.35 -6.13
C LEU A 275 2.58 -2.85 -4.89
N ASP A 276 3.22 -2.92 -3.72
CA ASP A 276 2.64 -2.47 -2.45
C ASP A 276 3.24 -1.10 -2.06
N TYR A 277 2.76 -0.07 -2.75
CA TYR A 277 3.26 1.30 -2.64
C TYR A 277 2.44 2.12 -1.64
N GLU A 278 3.11 2.57 -0.59
CA GLU A 278 2.53 3.19 0.61
C GLU A 278 3.34 4.40 1.11
N GLU A 279 4.07 5.12 0.25
CA GLU A 279 4.92 6.25 0.68
C GLU A 279 4.11 7.51 1.04
N PHE A 280 3.35 7.46 2.14
CA PHE A 280 2.60 8.60 2.69
C PHE A 280 3.50 9.79 3.00
N TRP A 281 4.72 9.53 3.48
CA TRP A 281 5.73 10.57 3.73
C TRP A 281 6.08 11.33 2.45
N HIS A 282 6.14 10.67 1.28
CA HIS A 282 6.47 11.30 0.02
C HIS A 282 5.33 12.23 -0.41
N ALA A 283 4.09 11.74 -0.29
CA ALA A 283 2.90 12.56 -0.53
C ALA A 283 2.91 13.80 0.35
N ASP A 284 3.11 13.65 1.65
CA ASP A 284 3.07 14.77 2.57
C ASP A 284 4.25 15.73 2.44
N THR A 285 5.44 15.23 2.14
CA THR A 285 6.66 16.05 1.99
C THR A 285 6.60 16.90 0.72
N PHE A 286 6.16 16.31 -0.39
CA PHE A 286 6.22 16.93 -1.72
C PHE A 286 4.86 17.38 -2.26
N ARG A 287 3.86 17.50 -1.38
CA ARG A 287 2.56 18.07 -1.73
C ARG A 287 2.67 19.52 -2.17
N SER A 288 1.77 19.93 -3.05
CA SER A 288 1.54 21.36 -3.33
C SER A 288 0.24 21.86 -2.69
N GLY A 289 0.17 23.16 -2.45
CA GLY A 289 -0.89 23.82 -1.70
C GLY A 289 -0.34 24.63 -0.52
N THR A 290 -1.22 25.31 0.21
CA THR A 290 -0.84 26.20 1.32
C THR A 290 -1.71 25.96 2.54
N GLY A 291 -1.22 26.32 3.73
CA GLY A 291 -1.96 26.13 4.98
C GLY A 291 -2.23 24.65 5.26
N LEU A 292 -3.35 24.33 5.89
CA LEU A 292 -3.70 22.95 6.24
C LEU A 292 -4.40 22.16 5.12
N GLY A 293 -4.35 22.66 3.87
CA GLY A 293 -4.96 22.03 2.70
C GLY A 293 -6.22 22.74 2.18
N PRO A 294 -6.90 22.18 1.16
CA PRO A 294 -6.56 20.92 0.52
C PRO A 294 -5.27 21.00 -0.29
N PHE A 295 -4.55 19.89 -0.33
CA PHE A 295 -3.29 19.72 -1.04
C PHE A 295 -3.48 18.94 -2.34
N ARG A 296 -2.44 18.95 -3.17
CA ARG A 296 -2.27 18.06 -4.32
C ARG A 296 -1.05 17.18 -4.11
N LEU A 297 -1.13 15.93 -4.58
CA LEU A 297 -0.08 14.92 -4.46
C LEU A 297 0.62 14.62 -5.80
N ASP A 298 0.65 15.61 -6.70
CA ASP A 298 1.15 15.48 -8.08
C ASP A 298 2.49 14.72 -8.14
N GLN A 299 3.45 15.10 -7.29
CA GLN A 299 4.78 14.47 -7.24
C GLN A 299 4.72 12.98 -6.86
N THR A 300 3.83 12.58 -5.95
CA THR A 300 3.64 11.17 -5.60
C THR A 300 2.95 10.40 -6.71
N VAL A 301 2.02 11.03 -7.44
CA VAL A 301 1.43 10.42 -8.64
C VAL A 301 2.52 10.15 -9.67
N TYR A 302 3.42 11.11 -9.90
CA TYR A 302 4.54 10.94 -10.83
C TYR A 302 5.50 9.84 -10.40
N LYS A 303 5.89 9.80 -9.12
CA LYS A 303 6.77 8.76 -8.59
C LYS A 303 6.15 7.38 -8.74
N TYR A 304 4.92 7.18 -8.25
CA TYR A 304 4.19 5.93 -8.40
C TYR A 304 4.06 5.51 -9.88
N SER A 305 3.64 6.42 -10.75
CA SER A 305 3.45 6.13 -12.17
C SER A 305 4.76 5.80 -12.89
N ALA A 306 5.87 6.44 -12.54
CA ALA A 306 7.18 6.09 -13.09
C ALA A 306 7.62 4.69 -12.64
N ILE A 307 7.47 4.36 -11.36
CA ILE A 307 7.78 3.01 -10.82
C ILE A 307 6.96 1.94 -11.53
N ALA A 308 5.65 2.13 -11.61
CA ALA A 308 4.76 1.19 -12.28
C ALA A 308 5.09 1.06 -13.77
N TYR A 309 5.41 2.16 -14.45
CA TYR A 309 5.78 2.12 -15.86
C TYR A 309 7.14 1.47 -16.11
N ASP A 310 8.12 1.67 -15.22
CA ASP A 310 9.42 1.00 -15.29
C ASP A 310 9.28 -0.52 -15.16
N LEU A 311 8.45 -0.98 -14.20
CA LEU A 311 8.07 -2.38 -14.09
C LEU A 311 7.40 -2.89 -15.37
N ILE A 312 6.48 -2.12 -15.97
CA ILE A 312 5.82 -2.50 -17.24
C ILE A 312 6.83 -2.66 -18.37
N LEU A 313 7.77 -1.72 -18.51
CA LEU A 313 8.83 -1.80 -19.54
C LEU A 313 9.67 -3.05 -19.35
N ASN A 314 10.08 -3.33 -18.11
CA ASN A 314 10.88 -4.51 -17.79
C ASN A 314 10.11 -5.81 -17.94
N ILE A 315 8.82 -5.88 -17.57
CA ILE A 315 7.95 -7.04 -17.82
C ILE A 315 7.90 -7.33 -19.32
N LYS A 316 7.59 -6.33 -20.15
CA LYS A 316 7.50 -6.49 -21.61
C LYS A 316 8.81 -6.96 -22.23
N ALA A 317 9.95 -6.53 -21.71
CA ALA A 317 11.26 -6.90 -22.24
C ALA A 317 11.77 -8.26 -21.73
N THR A 318 11.55 -8.57 -20.45
CA THR A 318 12.25 -9.65 -19.74
C THR A 318 11.34 -10.84 -19.48
N TYR A 319 10.10 -10.61 -19.05
CA TYR A 319 9.16 -11.66 -18.68
C TYR A 319 7.72 -11.32 -19.15
N PRO A 320 7.44 -11.38 -20.47
CA PRO A 320 6.22 -10.80 -21.05
C PRO A 320 4.90 -11.39 -20.56
N THR A 321 4.93 -12.56 -19.92
CA THR A 321 3.75 -13.21 -19.32
C THR A 321 3.53 -12.85 -17.85
N CYS A 322 4.47 -12.13 -17.22
CA CYS A 322 4.36 -11.70 -15.83
C CYS A 322 3.16 -10.76 -15.66
N LYS A 323 2.29 -11.07 -14.70
CA LYS A 323 1.19 -10.18 -14.34
C LYS A 323 1.68 -9.08 -13.41
N LEU A 324 1.01 -7.94 -13.45
CA LEU A 324 1.24 -6.84 -12.51
C LEU A 324 -0.05 -6.53 -11.77
N SER A 325 0.02 -6.54 -10.44
CA SER A 325 -1.01 -6.04 -9.54
C SER A 325 -0.47 -4.93 -8.63
N VAL A 326 -1.38 -4.31 -7.89
CA VAL A 326 -1.05 -3.32 -6.87
C VAL A 326 -1.95 -3.51 -5.66
N ALA A 327 -1.37 -3.38 -4.46
CA ALA A 327 -2.09 -3.15 -3.22
C ALA A 327 -2.34 -1.64 -3.10
N ALA A 328 -3.58 -1.21 -3.31
CA ALA A 328 -3.93 0.21 -3.40
C ALA A 328 -4.59 0.71 -2.10
N SER A 329 -4.30 1.93 -1.66
CA SER A 329 -4.92 2.45 -0.44
C SER A 329 -6.44 2.57 -0.56
N ALA A 330 -7.17 2.47 0.55
CA ALA A 330 -8.64 2.58 0.55
C ALA A 330 -9.14 3.87 -0.13
N ALA A 331 -8.51 5.01 0.17
CA ALA A 331 -8.90 6.31 -0.37
C ALA A 331 -8.31 6.59 -1.77
N GLY A 332 -7.57 5.66 -2.36
CA GLY A 332 -6.74 5.87 -3.54
C GLY A 332 -7.47 6.33 -4.80
N ALA A 333 -8.72 5.92 -4.99
CA ALA A 333 -9.56 6.32 -6.11
C ALA A 333 -10.54 7.47 -5.79
N TRP A 334 -10.48 8.02 -4.58
CA TRP A 334 -11.38 9.09 -4.16
C TRP A 334 -10.85 10.46 -4.58
N ASN A 335 -11.47 11.04 -5.61
CA ASN A 335 -11.08 12.32 -6.24
C ASN A 335 -11.50 13.59 -5.46
N GLY A 336 -11.92 13.46 -4.20
CA GLY A 336 -12.25 14.59 -3.35
C GLY A 336 -11.00 15.36 -2.88
N PRO A 337 -11.18 16.49 -2.16
CA PRO A 337 -10.04 17.22 -1.65
C PRO A 337 -9.22 16.36 -0.68
N TRP A 338 -7.92 16.58 -0.63
CA TRP A 338 -6.97 15.80 0.15
C TRP A 338 -6.26 16.69 1.17
N TRP A 339 -6.04 16.18 2.38
CA TRP A 339 -5.48 16.94 3.51
C TRP A 339 -4.21 16.30 4.10
N GLY A 340 -3.61 15.34 3.39
CA GLY A 340 -2.46 14.56 3.87
C GLY A 340 -2.81 13.10 4.18
N GLY A 341 -1.80 12.29 4.51
CA GLY A 341 -1.99 10.88 4.89
C GLY A 341 -2.27 9.94 3.72
N ASN A 342 -3.34 9.13 3.82
CA ASN A 342 -3.67 7.85 3.12
C ASN A 342 -3.64 7.78 1.56
N LEU A 343 -2.76 8.50 0.88
CA LEU A 343 -2.58 8.51 -0.58
C LEU A 343 -3.89 8.74 -1.36
N LYS A 344 -4.79 9.54 -0.78
CA LYS A 344 -6.10 9.83 -1.38
C LYS A 344 -5.92 10.41 -2.77
N GLY A 345 -6.60 9.82 -3.74
CA GLY A 345 -6.58 10.26 -5.13
C GLY A 345 -5.35 9.82 -5.93
N LEU A 346 -4.37 9.11 -5.34
CA LEU A 346 -3.17 8.65 -6.07
C LEU A 346 -3.54 7.83 -7.32
N TRP A 347 -4.34 6.79 -7.15
CA TRP A 347 -4.75 5.92 -8.25
C TRP A 347 -5.81 6.56 -9.14
N TYR A 348 -6.63 7.48 -8.61
CA TYR A 348 -7.50 8.31 -9.43
C TYR A 348 -6.69 9.11 -10.46
N PHE A 349 -5.70 9.88 -10.00
CA PHE A 349 -4.88 10.72 -10.87
C PHE A 349 -3.95 9.89 -11.75
N SER A 350 -3.39 8.77 -11.25
CA SER A 350 -2.61 7.85 -12.09
C SER A 350 -3.46 7.28 -13.23
N ASN A 351 -4.72 6.91 -12.99
CA ASN A 351 -5.61 6.43 -14.06
C ASN A 351 -6.01 7.57 -15.02
N LEU A 352 -6.24 8.78 -14.49
CA LEU A 352 -6.60 9.95 -15.29
C LEU A 352 -5.48 10.40 -16.23
N TRP A 353 -4.24 10.45 -15.73
CA TRP A 353 -3.07 10.97 -16.46
C TRP A 353 -2.34 9.87 -17.25
N TYR A 354 -2.33 8.65 -16.73
CA TYR A 354 -1.57 7.53 -17.28
C TYR A 354 -2.42 6.25 -17.39
N PRO A 355 -3.57 6.29 -18.11
CA PRO A 355 -4.52 5.18 -18.15
C PRO A 355 -3.89 3.85 -18.62
N SER A 356 -2.83 3.89 -19.42
CA SER A 356 -2.12 2.70 -19.88
C SER A 356 -1.47 1.88 -18.75
N ILE A 357 -1.11 2.51 -17.63
CA ILE A 357 -0.61 1.80 -16.45
C ILE A 357 -1.74 0.97 -15.86
N THR A 358 -2.90 1.59 -15.67
CA THR A 358 -4.10 0.92 -15.17
C THR A 358 -4.58 -0.18 -16.13
N ASP A 359 -4.56 0.08 -17.44
CA ASP A 359 -4.94 -0.92 -18.44
C ASP A 359 -4.02 -2.15 -18.39
N PHE A 360 -2.72 -1.98 -18.15
CA PHE A 360 -1.79 -3.09 -18.02
C PHE A 360 -2.10 -3.99 -16.81
N MET A 361 -2.50 -3.39 -15.68
CA MET A 361 -2.88 -4.12 -14.48
C MET A 361 -4.29 -4.73 -14.57
N MET A 362 -5.19 -4.14 -15.35
CA MET A 362 -6.62 -4.50 -15.34
C MET A 362 -7.08 -5.28 -16.56
N THR A 363 -6.33 -5.29 -17.66
CA THR A 363 -6.78 -5.88 -18.94
C THR A 363 -5.70 -6.74 -19.60
N GLY A 364 -6.14 -7.73 -20.37
CA GLY A 364 -5.23 -8.60 -21.12
C GLY A 364 -4.46 -9.61 -20.26
N PRO A 365 -3.43 -10.26 -20.83
CA PRO A 365 -2.74 -11.38 -20.18
C PRO A 365 -1.91 -10.98 -18.96
N ASN A 366 -1.48 -9.71 -18.86
CA ASN A 366 -0.69 -9.19 -17.74
C ASN A 366 -1.55 -8.68 -16.57
N ALA A 367 -2.87 -8.83 -16.64
CA ALA A 367 -3.78 -8.28 -15.65
C ALA A 367 -3.69 -9.01 -14.29
N GLY A 368 -2.93 -8.45 -13.35
CA GLY A 368 -2.91 -8.88 -11.96
C GLY A 368 -4.07 -8.25 -11.15
N GLY A 369 -4.43 -7.03 -11.49
CA GLY A 369 -5.55 -6.28 -10.93
C GLY A 369 -5.14 -5.23 -9.90
N ILE A 370 -6.04 -4.28 -9.67
CA ILE A 370 -5.96 -3.31 -8.58
C ILE A 370 -6.75 -3.87 -7.41
N ASN A 371 -6.08 -3.97 -6.27
CA ASN A 371 -6.60 -4.58 -5.06
C ASN A 371 -6.61 -3.54 -3.94
N ALA A 372 -7.78 -2.96 -3.64
CA ALA A 372 -7.90 -1.90 -2.66
C ALA A 372 -7.86 -2.46 -1.23
N MET A 373 -6.91 -1.99 -0.43
CA MET A 373 -6.73 -2.28 1.00
C MET A 373 -7.77 -1.53 1.83
N THR A 374 -9.03 -1.96 1.73
CA THR A 374 -10.17 -1.36 2.44
C THR A 374 -10.31 -1.91 3.87
N TYR A 375 -9.20 -1.93 4.60
CA TYR A 375 -9.08 -2.27 6.01
C TYR A 375 -8.24 -1.18 6.69
N ASP A 376 -7.85 -1.35 7.96
CA ASP A 376 -7.15 -0.30 8.71
C ASP A 376 -7.94 1.02 8.71
N LEU A 377 -9.24 0.90 8.93
CA LEU A 377 -10.19 2.00 8.94
C LEU A 377 -10.59 2.36 10.38
N SER A 378 -10.98 3.61 10.57
CA SER A 378 -11.39 4.13 11.88
C SER A 378 -12.83 4.64 11.83
N LYS A 379 -13.55 4.43 12.93
CA LYS A 379 -14.86 5.06 13.15
C LYS A 379 -14.79 6.37 13.93
N ASN A 380 -13.58 6.89 14.20
CA ASN A 380 -13.40 8.12 14.96
C ASN A 380 -13.86 9.33 14.12
N PRO A 381 -14.92 10.06 14.54
CA PRO A 381 -15.39 11.22 13.79
C PRO A 381 -14.50 12.45 14.01
N THR A 382 -13.66 12.46 15.04
CA THR A 382 -12.85 13.62 15.46
C THR A 382 -11.82 14.01 14.39
N PHE A 383 -11.28 13.02 13.68
CA PHE A 383 -10.22 13.21 12.70
C PHE A 383 -10.71 13.08 11.25
N HIS A 384 -12.03 13.10 11.02
CA HIS A 384 -12.65 12.93 9.70
C HIS A 384 -12.23 11.63 8.96
N GLU A 385 -11.95 10.57 9.72
CA GLU A 385 -11.50 9.27 9.16
C GLU A 385 -12.65 8.48 8.56
N CYS A 386 -13.87 8.79 9.02
CA CYS A 386 -15.08 8.34 8.36
C CYS A 386 -15.35 9.24 7.14
N PRO A 387 -15.47 8.66 5.93
CA PRO A 387 -15.46 9.42 4.67
C PRO A 387 -16.69 10.29 4.45
N SER A 388 -17.79 10.05 5.19
CA SER A 388 -18.98 10.88 5.14
C SER A 388 -19.70 10.92 6.49
N PRO A 389 -20.16 12.10 6.95
CA PRO A 389 -20.97 12.20 8.16
C PRO A 389 -22.37 11.56 8.00
N THR A 390 -22.80 11.25 6.77
CA THR A 390 -24.09 10.60 6.49
C THR A 390 -23.98 9.08 6.37
N LEU A 391 -22.76 8.53 6.32
CA LEU A 391 -22.55 7.08 6.27
C LEU A 391 -22.44 6.52 7.68
N PRO A 392 -22.98 5.31 7.94
CA PRO A 392 -22.59 4.56 9.13
C PRO A 392 -21.07 4.33 9.06
N CYS A 393 -20.32 4.83 10.03
CA CYS A 393 -18.87 4.64 10.11
C CYS A 393 -18.49 3.19 10.51
N SER A 394 -19.30 2.20 10.14
CA SER A 394 -19.00 0.79 10.27
C SER A 394 -17.97 0.36 9.22
N LEU A 395 -17.31 -0.78 9.46
CA LEU A 395 -16.39 -1.37 8.49
C LEU A 395 -17.06 -1.54 7.13
N ALA A 396 -18.21 -2.23 7.08
CA ALA A 396 -18.93 -2.50 5.85
C ALA A 396 -19.35 -1.23 5.09
N GLY A 397 -19.80 -0.19 5.80
CA GLY A 397 -20.20 1.08 5.20
C GLY A 397 -19.01 1.82 4.56
N GLN A 398 -17.86 1.82 5.22
CA GLN A 398 -16.66 2.45 4.68
C GLN A 398 -16.05 1.65 3.52
N VAL A 399 -16.03 0.31 3.59
CA VAL A 399 -15.60 -0.54 2.47
C VAL A 399 -16.48 -0.29 1.25
N ALA A 400 -17.80 -0.26 1.40
CA ALA A 400 -18.73 0.02 0.31
C ALA A 400 -18.46 1.40 -0.31
N PHE A 401 -18.25 2.43 0.50
CA PHE A 401 -17.92 3.77 0.01
C PHE A 401 -16.62 3.79 -0.80
N TYR A 402 -15.51 3.30 -0.22
CA TYR A 402 -14.21 3.36 -0.88
C TYR A 402 -14.20 2.55 -2.17
N LEU A 403 -14.81 1.37 -2.15
CA LEU A 403 -14.91 0.55 -3.34
C LEU A 403 -15.77 1.18 -4.44
N ASP A 404 -16.86 1.86 -4.09
CA ASP A 404 -17.67 2.61 -5.05
C ASP A 404 -16.84 3.70 -5.75
N THR A 405 -15.91 4.36 -5.03
CA THR A 405 -14.99 5.32 -5.67
C THR A 405 -14.09 4.64 -6.70
N TYR A 406 -13.59 3.43 -6.43
CA TYR A 406 -12.81 2.64 -7.37
C TYR A 406 -13.64 2.18 -8.57
N HIS A 407 -14.87 1.71 -8.32
CA HIS A 407 -15.76 1.22 -9.37
C HIS A 407 -16.19 2.33 -10.31
N THR A 408 -16.46 3.52 -9.76
CA THR A 408 -16.83 4.70 -10.52
C THR A 408 -15.66 5.27 -11.31
N ASN A 409 -14.49 5.41 -10.68
CA ASN A 409 -13.39 6.18 -11.28
C ASN A 409 -12.33 5.35 -12.00
N ILE A 410 -12.28 4.04 -11.77
CA ILE A 410 -11.21 3.17 -12.30
C ILE A 410 -11.79 1.97 -13.05
N SER A 411 -12.51 1.09 -12.36
CA SER A 411 -13.11 -0.11 -12.97
C SER A 411 -14.02 -0.84 -11.98
N PRO A 412 -15.17 -1.39 -12.43
CA PRO A 412 -16.01 -2.26 -11.61
C PRO A 412 -15.32 -3.58 -11.22
N SER A 413 -14.18 -3.91 -11.82
CA SER A 413 -13.41 -5.11 -11.50
C SER A 413 -12.38 -4.93 -10.39
N VAL A 414 -12.25 -3.72 -9.82
CA VAL A 414 -11.38 -3.51 -8.65
C VAL A 414 -11.86 -4.39 -7.50
N ARG A 415 -10.92 -5.06 -6.84
CA ARG A 415 -11.18 -5.93 -5.68
C ARG A 415 -11.06 -5.13 -4.40
N PHE A 416 -11.91 -5.42 -3.42
CA PHE A 416 -11.78 -4.87 -2.07
C PHE A 416 -10.90 -5.78 -1.21
N GLY A 417 -10.47 -5.26 -0.07
CA GLY A 417 -9.56 -5.91 0.85
C GLY A 417 -10.17 -6.05 2.23
N LEU A 418 -9.76 -7.13 2.89
CA LEU A 418 -10.12 -7.47 4.25
C LEU A 418 -8.86 -7.73 5.05
N GLU A 419 -8.90 -7.38 6.33
CA GLU A 419 -7.85 -7.75 7.27
C GLU A 419 -8.39 -8.72 8.32
N VAL A 420 -7.62 -9.77 8.61
CA VAL A 420 -7.88 -10.68 9.72
C VAL A 420 -7.08 -10.27 10.94
N GLY A 421 -7.59 -10.61 12.12
CA GLY A 421 -6.92 -10.28 13.37
C GLY A 421 -7.23 -8.86 13.87
N THR A 422 -6.33 -8.34 14.70
CA THR A 422 -6.39 -6.94 15.16
C THR A 422 -5.92 -6.00 14.05
N PRO A 423 -6.72 -5.01 13.63
CA PRO A 423 -6.26 -4.00 12.68
C PRO A 423 -4.99 -3.28 13.15
N ALA A 424 -4.11 -2.92 12.23
CA ALA A 424 -2.96 -2.07 12.55
C ALA A 424 -3.39 -0.62 12.86
N TYR A 425 -4.53 -0.18 12.30
CA TYR A 425 -5.05 1.16 12.45
C TYR A 425 -6.51 1.23 12.95
N PRO A 426 -6.85 2.24 13.78
CA PRO A 426 -5.95 3.09 14.55
C PRO A 426 -5.18 2.26 15.59
N ASP A 427 -4.08 2.81 16.12
CA ASP A 427 -3.24 2.12 17.10
C ASP A 427 -4.06 1.72 18.34
N ALA A 428 -4.08 0.43 18.67
CA ALA A 428 -4.88 -0.12 19.75
C ALA A 428 -4.51 0.45 21.14
N MET A 429 -3.26 0.88 21.33
CA MET A 429 -2.81 1.49 22.58
C MET A 429 -3.46 2.85 22.82
N HIS A 430 -3.80 3.58 21.76
CA HIS A 430 -4.32 4.94 21.83
C HIS A 430 -5.82 5.03 21.52
N ASP A 431 -6.32 4.28 20.54
CA ASP A 431 -7.70 4.38 20.06
C ASP A 431 -8.30 3.02 19.66
N SER A 432 -8.12 2.00 20.51
CA SER A 432 -8.75 0.68 20.33
C SER A 432 -10.27 0.75 20.19
N VAL A 433 -10.93 1.73 20.81
CA VAL A 433 -12.38 1.88 20.73
C VAL A 433 -12.86 2.25 19.34
N SER A 434 -12.01 2.91 18.52
CA SER A 434 -12.32 3.32 17.15
C SER A 434 -11.83 2.34 16.08
N GLN A 435 -11.12 1.28 16.48
CA GLN A 435 -10.79 0.17 15.58
C GLN A 435 -12.04 -0.51 15.01
N LEU A 436 -11.90 -0.95 13.75
CA LEU A 436 -12.92 -1.65 13.00
C LEU A 436 -12.45 -3.06 12.62
N PRO A 437 -12.36 -3.98 13.60
CA PRO A 437 -11.96 -5.35 13.32
C PRO A 437 -12.97 -6.08 12.45
N LEU A 438 -12.49 -7.03 11.63
CA LEU A 438 -13.35 -7.87 10.81
C LEU A 438 -14.16 -8.82 11.70
N THR A 439 -15.48 -8.68 11.65
CA THR A 439 -16.40 -9.58 12.35
C THR A 439 -17.19 -10.45 11.38
N LYS A 440 -17.81 -11.55 11.85
CA LYS A 440 -18.74 -12.36 11.07
C LYS A 440 -19.88 -11.52 10.52
N GLN A 441 -20.40 -10.59 11.33
CA GLN A 441 -21.45 -9.68 10.90
C GLN A 441 -20.93 -8.77 9.78
N ALA A 442 -19.80 -8.10 9.98
CA ALA A 442 -19.24 -7.19 8.96
C ALA A 442 -18.88 -7.95 7.68
N LEU A 443 -18.30 -9.16 7.79
CA LEU A 443 -18.01 -10.02 6.65
C LEU A 443 -19.30 -10.41 5.91
N ASN A 444 -20.34 -10.82 6.63
CA ASN A 444 -21.64 -11.13 6.02
C ASN A 444 -22.24 -9.89 5.35
N GLU A 445 -22.20 -8.72 5.97
CA GLU A 445 -22.66 -7.46 5.38
C GLU A 445 -21.87 -7.15 4.10
N MET A 446 -20.54 -7.22 4.12
CA MET A 446 -19.67 -6.98 2.96
C MET A 446 -19.73 -8.06 1.87
N THR A 447 -20.29 -9.23 2.16
CA THR A 447 -20.45 -10.31 1.17
C THR A 447 -21.90 -10.46 0.70
N SER A 448 -22.88 -9.90 1.43
CA SER A 448 -24.31 -9.96 1.11
C SER A 448 -24.89 -8.66 0.53
N SER A 449 -24.46 -7.50 1.05
CA SER A 449 -24.96 -6.19 0.59
C SER A 449 -24.33 -5.76 -0.72
N VAL A 450 -23.21 -6.39 -1.06
CA VAL A 450 -22.39 -5.95 -2.15
C VAL A 450 -22.65 -6.87 -3.33
N SER A 451 -23.34 -6.33 -4.33
CA SER A 451 -23.38 -6.83 -5.71
C SER A 451 -21.99 -7.04 -6.35
N VAL A 452 -20.93 -6.75 -5.58
CA VAL A 452 -19.49 -6.69 -5.85
C VAL A 452 -18.75 -8.02 -5.77
N LEU A 453 -19.27 -9.03 -5.06
CA LEU A 453 -18.76 -10.40 -5.31
C LEU A 453 -19.06 -10.86 -6.75
N GLY A 454 -19.81 -10.04 -7.53
CA GLY A 454 -20.18 -10.19 -8.94
C GLY A 454 -19.03 -10.28 -9.94
N GLY A 455 -17.98 -11.03 -9.62
CA GLY A 455 -17.09 -11.65 -10.58
C GLY A 455 -15.61 -11.36 -10.41
N SER A 456 -15.19 -10.38 -9.60
CA SER A 456 -13.76 -10.01 -9.54
C SER A 456 -13.03 -10.56 -8.32
N GLY A 457 -13.70 -10.67 -7.17
CA GLY A 457 -13.17 -11.27 -5.94
C GLY A 457 -12.60 -10.26 -4.94
N ALA A 458 -11.72 -10.71 -4.03
CA ALA A 458 -11.26 -9.94 -2.88
C ALA A 458 -9.84 -10.34 -2.43
N ILE A 459 -9.21 -9.48 -1.62
CA ILE A 459 -7.92 -9.74 -0.99
C ILE A 459 -8.03 -9.87 0.54
N VAL A 460 -7.14 -10.66 1.14
CA VAL A 460 -7.06 -10.87 2.59
C VAL A 460 -5.64 -10.65 3.10
N TRP A 461 -5.49 -9.75 4.06
CA TRP A 461 -4.27 -9.49 4.83
C TRP A 461 -4.40 -10.00 6.26
N GLU A 462 -3.59 -10.90 6.79
CA GLU A 462 -2.71 -11.87 6.10
C GLU A 462 -2.93 -13.26 6.74
N LEU A 463 -2.45 -14.33 6.09
CA LEU A 463 -2.88 -15.71 6.38
C LEU A 463 -2.66 -16.21 7.82
N TYR A 464 -1.66 -15.71 8.53
CA TYR A 464 -1.21 -16.25 9.81
C TYR A 464 -1.24 -15.23 10.95
N LYS A 465 -1.95 -14.11 10.76
CA LYS A 465 -2.09 -13.08 11.76
C LYS A 465 -2.94 -13.62 12.90
N ASP A 466 -2.53 -13.32 14.12
CA ASP A 466 -3.26 -13.77 15.30
C ASP A 466 -4.69 -13.21 15.24
N GLN A 467 -5.67 -14.04 15.64
CA GLN A 467 -7.08 -13.67 15.54
C GLN A 467 -7.39 -12.42 16.37
N GLY A 468 -6.64 -12.17 17.45
CA GLY A 468 -6.71 -10.90 18.18
C GLY A 468 -8.13 -10.53 18.58
N VAL A 469 -8.58 -9.33 18.19
CA VAL A 469 -9.92 -8.82 18.48
C VAL A 469 -11.00 -9.19 17.44
N ALA A 470 -10.64 -9.88 16.34
CA ALA A 470 -11.60 -10.36 15.35
C ALA A 470 -12.32 -11.63 15.83
N ASP A 471 -13.56 -11.86 15.36
CA ASP A 471 -14.32 -13.09 15.66
C ASP A 471 -14.32 -14.11 14.48
N VAL A 472 -13.50 -13.85 13.46
CA VAL A 472 -13.28 -14.70 12.29
C VAL A 472 -11.82 -15.11 12.16
N SER A 473 -11.57 -16.31 11.66
CA SER A 473 -10.24 -16.79 11.28
C SER A 473 -9.98 -16.58 9.78
N ALA A 474 -8.71 -16.57 9.38
CA ALA A 474 -8.33 -16.54 7.96
C ALA A 474 -8.99 -17.66 7.14
N THR A 475 -9.10 -18.87 7.70
CA THR A 475 -9.83 -19.99 7.07
C THR A 475 -11.29 -19.62 6.82
N PHE A 476 -11.99 -19.08 7.82
CA PHE A 476 -13.40 -18.74 7.69
C PHE A 476 -13.63 -17.64 6.65
N VAL A 477 -12.80 -16.59 6.66
CA VAL A 477 -12.86 -15.50 5.67
C VAL A 477 -12.66 -16.05 4.26
N LEU A 478 -11.59 -16.81 4.02
CA LEU A 478 -11.26 -17.32 2.69
C LEU A 478 -12.30 -18.33 2.18
N GLN A 479 -12.82 -19.21 3.04
CA GLN A 479 -13.93 -20.10 2.66
C GLN A 479 -15.17 -19.30 2.25
N THR A 480 -15.51 -18.25 3.00
CA THR A 480 -16.66 -17.38 2.72
C THR A 480 -16.49 -16.68 1.37
N LEU A 481 -15.32 -16.08 1.13
CA LEU A 481 -14.99 -15.45 -0.15
C LEU A 481 -14.98 -16.45 -1.31
N CYS A 482 -14.34 -17.61 -1.15
CA CYS A 482 -14.24 -18.63 -2.18
C CYS A 482 -15.63 -19.12 -2.62
N ARG A 483 -16.52 -19.41 -1.66
CA ARG A 483 -17.91 -19.80 -1.99
C ARG A 483 -18.70 -18.66 -2.60
N GLY A 484 -18.48 -17.43 -2.15
CA GLY A 484 -19.15 -16.25 -2.70
C GLY A 484 -18.75 -15.95 -4.15
N VAL A 485 -17.45 -16.11 -4.48
CA VAL A 485 -16.89 -15.80 -5.80
C VAL A 485 -17.13 -16.92 -6.82
N PHE A 486 -16.97 -18.18 -6.41
CA PHE A 486 -16.96 -19.33 -7.31
C PHE A 486 -18.13 -20.31 -7.11
N GLY A 487 -19.00 -20.03 -6.14
CA GLY A 487 -20.09 -20.92 -5.73
C GLY A 487 -19.65 -22.00 -4.73
N GLY A 488 -20.63 -22.61 -4.05
CA GLY A 488 -20.39 -23.61 -3.00
C GLY A 488 -19.93 -24.99 -3.49
N GLY A 489 -19.85 -25.21 -4.80
CA GLY A 489 -19.52 -26.51 -5.40
C GLY A 489 -18.02 -26.76 -5.63
N MET A 490 -17.15 -25.77 -5.47
CA MET A 490 -15.71 -25.98 -5.59
C MET A 490 -15.13 -26.59 -4.31
N GLU A 491 -14.54 -27.78 -4.44
CA GLU A 491 -13.99 -28.54 -3.30
C GLU A 491 -12.98 -27.73 -2.48
N ARG A 492 -12.12 -26.94 -3.13
CA ARG A 492 -11.14 -26.08 -2.41
C ARG A 492 -11.78 -25.04 -1.49
N CYS A 493 -13.01 -24.61 -1.75
CA CYS A 493 -13.72 -23.67 -0.88
C CYS A 493 -14.19 -24.30 0.44
N LEU A 494 -13.93 -25.59 0.65
CA LEU A 494 -14.11 -26.30 1.92
C LEU A 494 -12.80 -26.50 2.69
N GLY A 495 -11.65 -26.29 2.05
CA GLY A 495 -10.38 -26.52 2.69
C GLY A 495 -10.00 -25.43 3.68
N VAL A 496 -8.87 -25.63 4.35
CA VAL A 496 -8.45 -24.84 5.50
C VAL A 496 -7.05 -24.30 5.30
N ILE A 497 -6.74 -23.20 5.96
CA ILE A 497 -5.35 -22.74 6.06
C ILE A 497 -4.62 -23.67 7.03
N PRO A 498 -3.58 -24.39 6.59
CA PRO A 498 -2.87 -25.34 7.43
C PRO A 498 -2.10 -24.63 8.54
N ARG A 499 -1.96 -25.29 9.69
CA ARG A 499 -1.00 -24.85 10.72
C ARG A 499 0.43 -25.15 10.26
N PHE A 500 1.41 -24.45 10.84
CA PHE A 500 2.83 -24.59 10.54
C PHE A 500 3.65 -24.84 11.80
#